data_AF-A0A8R1DTW6-F1
#
_entry.id   AF-A0A8R1DTW6-F1
#
_cell.length_a   1.000
_cell.length_b   1.000
_cell.length_c   1.000
_cell.angle_alpha   90.00
_cell.angle_beta   90.00
_cell.angle_gamma   90.00
#
_symmetry.space_group_name_H-M   'P 1'
#
loop_
_entity.id
_entity.type
_entity.pdbx_description
1 polymer ?
#
loop_
_entity_poly.entity_id
_entity_poly.type
_entity_poly.pdbx_seq_one_letter_code
_entity_poly.pdbx_strand_id
1 'polypeptide(L)'
;MFTGGLREAGQRVVPIKEVDVEVLSQLVDYMYTGRIRLDEQNVQTILATASLLQFTCVRDACARFMLELLDITNCVGMAEFARAHACHQLAHAAHLYTRQHFVEIIENEELLTLDKEAFCELIQDDRITVPNEEPVLQAVLNWVNHDRSNRKGYLAELISNIKNDAACLNIVIEGLDQLRAHEAGSMGPEDVSEVDIVNKKWFLAREPMPESQHIMVVGGQAPKAITNVDLFDPDSQLWSSCASLPQRRCRSGVSVCMGYVYTTGGFNGAQRVKSVDYYDPRTDTWRTANQMTARRSTHGITTCHKVLYAVGGFDGTSGLASAEYYDPVIGNWFPLPSMSTRRSSVGVAAIGNDIYAVGGFDGASKHEKGEKQRPVMVHRAVLGSVERMTAILTESFGGKWPFWLSPRQCKIITVHESVRDYARQVKEKIFDAGFEIEYEEQCGDTMNKQVRNAQLAQFNFILVIGAKEKENGTVNVRTRDNAVRGEVPLDKLISKFRRFAEEYVADTEKAEEWA
;
A
#
# COMPACT_ATOMS: atom_id res chain seq x y z
N MET A 1 34.44 0.60 -19.98
CA MET A 1 35.11 0.00 -21.17
C MET A 1 36.35 0.79 -21.55
N PHE A 2 36.24 2.07 -21.91
CA PHE A 2 37.37 2.86 -22.40
C PHE A 2 38.23 3.54 -21.31
N THR A 3 37.80 3.42 -20.05
CA THR A 3 38.52 3.90 -18.87
C THR A 3 38.63 2.74 -17.87
N GLY A 4 39.78 2.61 -17.17
CA GLY A 4 39.96 1.61 -16.10
C GLY A 4 40.85 0.39 -16.39
N GLY A 5 41.74 0.43 -17.38
CA GLY A 5 42.76 -0.62 -17.57
C GLY A 5 42.26 -1.93 -18.19
N LEU A 6 41.03 -1.95 -18.69
CA LEU A 6 40.48 -3.06 -19.46
C LEU A 6 41.16 -3.18 -20.83
N ARG A 7 41.24 -4.40 -21.40
CA ARG A 7 41.96 -4.70 -22.65
C ARG A 7 41.43 -3.87 -23.83
N GLU A 8 40.13 -3.58 -23.82
CA GLU A 8 39.40 -2.81 -24.81
C GLU A 8 39.86 -1.35 -24.88
N ALA A 9 40.42 -0.79 -23.80
CA ALA A 9 40.88 0.59 -23.77
C ALA A 9 42.03 0.88 -24.75
N GLY A 10 42.83 -0.15 -25.10
CA GLY A 10 43.91 -0.05 -26.09
C GLY A 10 43.51 -0.50 -27.50
N GLN A 11 42.26 -0.91 -27.72
CA GLN A 11 41.81 -1.47 -29.00
C GLN A 11 41.12 -0.42 -29.85
N ARG A 12 41.45 -0.40 -31.16
CA ARG A 12 40.76 0.44 -32.15
C ARG A 12 39.41 -0.12 -32.58
N VAL A 13 39.19 -1.42 -32.39
CA VAL A 13 37.97 -2.13 -32.77
C VAL A 13 37.52 -2.96 -31.57
N VAL A 14 36.30 -2.74 -31.11
CA VAL A 14 35.69 -3.50 -30.01
C VAL A 14 34.50 -4.28 -30.56
N PRO A 15 34.53 -5.63 -30.53
CA PRO A 15 33.40 -6.43 -30.99
C PRO A 15 32.28 -6.41 -29.93
N ILE A 16 31.13 -5.85 -30.28
CA ILE A 16 29.90 -5.96 -29.48
C ILE A 16 29.15 -7.20 -29.97
N LYS A 17 28.85 -8.13 -29.06
CA LYS A 17 28.11 -9.36 -29.36
C LYS A 17 26.66 -9.19 -28.94
N GLU A 18 25.78 -10.00 -29.53
CA GLU A 18 24.35 -10.10 -29.15
C GLU A 18 23.56 -8.79 -29.32
N VAL A 19 23.98 -7.97 -30.29
CA VAL A 19 23.30 -6.71 -30.63
C VAL A 19 23.01 -6.68 -32.12
N ASP A 20 21.79 -6.29 -32.47
CA ASP A 20 21.38 -6.07 -33.85
C ASP A 20 22.11 -4.87 -34.48
N VAL A 21 22.58 -5.05 -35.71
CA VAL A 21 23.42 -4.05 -36.40
C VAL A 21 22.63 -2.78 -36.73
N GLU A 22 21.36 -2.92 -37.13
CA GLU A 22 20.52 -1.79 -37.49
C GLU A 22 20.13 -0.99 -36.25
N VAL A 23 19.78 -1.66 -35.16
CA VAL A 23 19.48 -1.03 -33.87
C VAL A 23 20.70 -0.30 -33.31
N LEU A 24 21.89 -0.92 -33.37
CA LEU A 24 23.11 -0.27 -32.92
C LEU A 24 23.40 1.00 -33.74
N SER A 25 23.21 0.96 -35.05
CA SER A 25 23.36 2.14 -35.90
C SER A 25 22.40 3.26 -35.47
N GLN A 26 21.13 2.94 -35.20
CA GLN A 26 20.14 3.92 -34.74
C GLN A 26 20.48 4.50 -33.37
N LEU A 27 21.00 3.69 -32.44
CA LEU A 27 21.44 4.18 -31.13
C LEU A 27 22.69 5.07 -31.25
N VAL A 28 23.62 4.76 -32.16
CA VAL A 28 24.76 5.64 -32.46
C VAL A 28 24.27 6.95 -33.06
N ASP A 29 23.36 6.91 -34.04
CA ASP A 29 22.77 8.12 -34.61
C ASP A 29 22.04 8.96 -33.55
N TYR A 30 21.35 8.32 -32.61
CA TYR A 30 20.76 8.98 -31.45
C TYR A 30 21.80 9.67 -30.58
N MET A 31 22.98 9.09 -30.34
CA MET A 31 24.05 9.74 -29.57
C MET A 31 24.49 11.09 -30.18
N TYR A 32 24.46 11.20 -31.51
CA TYR A 32 24.85 12.43 -32.21
C TYR A 32 23.70 13.40 -32.43
N THR A 33 22.47 12.92 -32.57
CA THR A 33 21.31 13.74 -32.98
C THR A 33 20.30 14.02 -31.87
N GLY A 34 20.30 13.21 -30.81
CA GLY A 34 19.29 13.22 -29.75
C GLY A 34 17.90 12.78 -30.20
N ARG A 35 17.77 12.17 -31.39
CA ARG A 35 16.49 11.76 -31.98
C ARG A 35 16.53 10.27 -32.34
N ILE A 36 15.45 9.56 -32.04
CA ILE A 36 15.25 8.15 -32.40
C ILE A 36 13.80 7.96 -32.83
N ARG A 37 13.56 7.09 -33.80
CA ARG A 37 12.22 6.79 -34.32
C ARG A 37 11.77 5.43 -33.77
N LEU A 38 10.64 5.42 -33.08
CA LEU A 38 10.04 4.21 -32.54
C LEU A 38 8.83 3.80 -33.38
N ASP A 39 8.67 2.51 -33.60
CA ASP A 39 7.50 1.88 -34.20
C ASP A 39 7.26 0.48 -33.57
N GLU A 40 6.13 -0.15 -33.90
CA GLU A 40 5.74 -1.46 -33.35
C GLU A 40 6.73 -2.58 -33.69
N GLN A 41 7.49 -2.46 -34.77
CA GLN A 41 8.41 -3.50 -35.23
C GLN A 41 9.79 -3.39 -34.57
N ASN A 42 10.21 -2.16 -34.26
CA ASN A 42 11.55 -1.89 -33.76
C ASN A 42 11.62 -1.67 -32.24
N VAL A 43 10.51 -1.36 -31.57
CA VAL A 43 10.55 -0.89 -30.17
C VAL A 43 11.13 -1.93 -29.21
N GLN A 44 10.81 -3.22 -29.40
CA GLN A 44 11.31 -4.29 -28.54
C GLN A 44 12.82 -4.49 -28.71
N THR A 45 13.31 -4.55 -29.95
CA THR A 45 14.75 -4.73 -30.22
C THR A 45 15.58 -3.52 -29.79
N ILE A 46 15.04 -2.31 -29.97
CA ILE A 46 15.63 -1.07 -29.45
C ILE A 46 15.64 -1.08 -27.92
N LEU A 47 14.55 -1.43 -27.25
CA LEU A 47 14.51 -1.46 -25.78
C LEU A 47 15.53 -2.45 -25.23
N ALA A 48 15.58 -3.66 -25.78
CA ALA A 48 16.52 -4.69 -25.34
C ALA A 48 17.97 -4.22 -25.44
N THR A 49 18.33 -3.63 -26.59
CA THR A 49 19.68 -3.11 -26.84
C THR A 49 19.98 -1.87 -25.98
N ALA A 50 19.03 -0.95 -25.84
CA ALA A 50 19.17 0.23 -25.00
C ALA A 50 19.35 -0.14 -23.53
N SER A 51 18.66 -1.18 -23.04
CA SER A 51 18.83 -1.70 -21.69
C SER A 51 20.22 -2.32 -21.51
N LEU A 52 20.68 -3.14 -22.46
CA LEU A 52 22.02 -3.74 -22.45
C LEU A 52 23.14 -2.69 -22.43
N LEU A 53 23.03 -1.66 -23.27
CA LEU A 53 24.02 -0.59 -23.40
C LEU A 53 23.80 0.58 -22.43
N GLN A 54 22.81 0.49 -21.54
CA GLN A 54 22.48 1.47 -20.49
C GLN A 54 22.06 2.86 -21.01
N PHE A 55 21.36 2.92 -22.14
CA PHE A 55 20.70 4.14 -22.64
C PHE A 55 19.36 4.36 -21.93
N THR A 56 19.41 4.89 -20.70
CA THR A 56 18.21 5.06 -19.85
C THR A 56 17.12 5.89 -20.50
N CYS A 57 17.45 7.03 -21.13
CA CYS A 57 16.46 7.88 -21.79
C CYS A 57 15.73 7.19 -22.95
N VAL A 58 16.45 6.37 -23.73
CA VAL A 58 15.87 5.62 -24.86
C VAL A 58 15.01 4.49 -24.32
N ARG A 59 15.51 3.72 -23.35
CA ARG A 59 14.75 2.67 -22.66
C ARG A 59 13.43 3.21 -22.11
N ASP A 60 13.45 4.34 -21.41
CA ASP A 60 12.26 4.93 -20.79
C ASP A 60 11.27 5.46 -21.87
N ALA A 61 11.77 5.94 -23.01
CA ALA A 61 10.92 6.31 -24.15
C ALA A 61 10.27 5.08 -24.82
N CYS A 62 11.02 4.00 -25.04
CA CYS A 62 10.50 2.73 -25.54
C CYS A 62 9.45 2.14 -24.58
N ALA A 63 9.69 2.20 -23.27
CA ALA A 63 8.76 1.70 -22.26
C ALA A 63 7.43 2.47 -22.30
N ARG A 64 7.46 3.81 -22.44
CA ARG A 64 6.24 4.62 -22.60
C ARG A 64 5.49 4.28 -23.89
N PHE A 65 6.19 4.15 -25.00
CA PHE A 65 5.57 3.77 -26.27
C PHE A 65 4.90 2.39 -26.20
N MET A 66 5.55 1.42 -25.54
CA MET A 66 4.96 0.10 -25.34
C MET A 66 3.73 0.11 -24.41
N LEU A 67 3.68 1.00 -23.41
CA LEU A 67 2.45 1.16 -22.60
C LEU A 67 1.25 1.62 -23.43
N GLU A 68 1.46 2.43 -24.46
CA GLU A 68 0.39 2.88 -25.37
C GLU A 68 -0.12 1.74 -26.27
N LEU A 69 0.66 0.67 -26.42
CA LEU A 69 0.32 -0.53 -27.20
C LEU A 69 -0.20 -1.69 -26.35
N LEU A 70 -0.32 -1.50 -25.02
CA LEU A 70 -0.79 -2.54 -24.10
C LEU A 70 -2.23 -2.94 -24.44
N ASP A 71 -2.42 -4.23 -24.72
CA ASP A 71 -3.70 -4.81 -25.08
C ASP A 71 -3.85 -6.23 -24.48
N ILE A 72 -5.08 -6.74 -24.47
CA ILE A 72 -5.43 -8.09 -24.00
C ILE A 72 -4.58 -9.15 -24.71
N THR A 73 -4.27 -8.93 -25.99
CA THR A 73 -3.52 -9.88 -26.82
C THR A 73 -2.03 -9.98 -26.47
N ASN A 74 -1.42 -8.92 -25.93
CA ASN A 74 0.03 -8.81 -25.75
C ASN A 74 0.50 -8.57 -24.30
N CYS A 75 -0.44 -8.46 -23.35
CA CYS A 75 -0.13 -8.03 -21.99
C CYS A 75 0.79 -9.01 -21.24
N VAL A 76 0.65 -10.32 -21.48
CA VAL A 76 1.42 -11.36 -20.82
C VAL A 76 2.86 -11.33 -21.32
N GLY A 77 3.05 -11.37 -22.65
CA GLY A 77 4.34 -11.31 -23.30
C GLY A 77 5.06 -10.00 -22.99
N MET A 78 4.33 -8.88 -22.96
CA MET A 78 4.92 -7.58 -22.59
C MET A 78 5.36 -7.53 -21.13
N ALA A 79 4.62 -8.14 -20.20
CA ALA A 79 5.03 -8.23 -18.80
C ALA A 79 6.32 -9.05 -18.63
N GLU A 80 6.42 -10.20 -19.30
CA GLU A 80 7.63 -11.04 -19.29
C GLU A 80 8.82 -10.32 -19.91
N PHE A 81 8.63 -9.73 -21.09
CA PHE A 81 9.66 -8.97 -21.80
C PHE A 81 10.19 -7.80 -20.94
N ALA A 82 9.29 -7.02 -20.35
CA ALA A 82 9.68 -5.90 -19.51
C ALA A 82 10.44 -6.34 -18.26
N ARG A 83 10.09 -7.49 -17.67
CA ARG A 83 10.79 -8.07 -16.52
C ARG A 83 12.20 -8.51 -16.89
N ALA A 84 12.35 -9.21 -18.02
CA ALA A 84 13.64 -9.66 -18.53
C ALA A 84 14.63 -8.50 -18.79
N HIS A 85 14.12 -7.33 -19.16
CA HIS A 85 14.92 -6.13 -19.43
C HIS A 85 14.95 -5.09 -18.29
N ALA A 86 14.57 -5.49 -17.07
CA ALA A 86 14.56 -4.65 -15.86
C ALA A 86 13.76 -3.34 -16.01
N CYS A 87 12.71 -3.36 -16.83
CA CYS A 87 11.77 -2.25 -17.01
C CYS A 87 10.62 -2.37 -16.00
N HIS A 88 10.92 -2.11 -14.73
CA HIS A 88 10.01 -2.39 -13.61
C HIS A 88 8.63 -1.71 -13.74
N GLN A 89 8.56 -0.48 -14.24
CA GLN A 89 7.29 0.25 -14.40
C GLN A 89 6.39 -0.39 -15.48
N LEU A 90 6.96 -0.69 -16.64
CA LEU A 90 6.24 -1.37 -17.72
C LEU A 90 5.81 -2.77 -17.28
N ALA A 91 6.72 -3.52 -16.64
CA ALA A 91 6.42 -4.85 -16.12
C ALA A 91 5.28 -4.80 -15.09
N HIS A 92 5.30 -3.82 -14.20
CA HIS A 92 4.25 -3.64 -13.21
C HIS A 92 2.90 -3.32 -13.87
N ALA A 93 2.85 -2.34 -14.77
CA ALA A 93 1.63 -1.94 -15.46
C ALA A 93 1.04 -3.08 -16.32
N ALA A 94 1.87 -3.77 -17.11
CA ALA A 94 1.43 -4.91 -17.92
C ALA A 94 0.90 -6.05 -17.03
N HIS A 95 1.58 -6.34 -15.91
CA HIS A 95 1.14 -7.36 -14.98
C HIS A 95 -0.16 -6.99 -14.25
N LEU A 96 -0.37 -5.72 -13.90
CA LEU A 96 -1.63 -5.23 -13.37
C LEU A 96 -2.77 -5.41 -14.39
N TYR A 97 -2.51 -5.07 -15.65
CA TYR A 97 -3.48 -5.23 -16.74
C TYR A 97 -3.85 -6.71 -16.95
N THR A 98 -2.85 -7.61 -16.97
CA THR A 98 -3.07 -9.07 -17.01
C THR A 98 -3.96 -9.56 -15.87
N ARG A 99 -3.77 -9.05 -14.64
CA ARG A 99 -4.59 -9.42 -13.48
C ARG A 99 -6.04 -8.92 -13.60
N GLN A 100 -6.23 -7.69 -14.10
CA GLN A 100 -7.56 -7.08 -14.26
C GLN A 100 -8.37 -7.77 -15.35
N HIS A 101 -7.73 -8.16 -16.45
CA HIS A 101 -8.36 -8.80 -17.61
C HIS A 101 -8.17 -10.33 -17.65
N PHE A 102 -7.90 -10.96 -16.50
CA PHE A 102 -7.56 -12.38 -16.43
C PHE A 102 -8.59 -13.29 -17.12
N VAL A 103 -9.88 -12.98 -16.98
CA VAL A 103 -10.97 -13.76 -17.61
C VAL A 103 -10.91 -13.72 -19.14
N GLU A 104 -10.47 -12.60 -19.72
CA GLU A 104 -10.43 -12.38 -21.17
C GLU A 104 -9.20 -13.02 -21.82
N ILE A 105 -8.14 -13.30 -21.05
CA ILE A 105 -6.86 -13.84 -21.55
C ILE A 105 -6.72 -15.36 -21.40
N ILE A 106 -7.71 -16.07 -20.85
CA ILE A 106 -7.65 -17.53 -20.58
C ILE A 106 -7.33 -18.35 -21.83
N GLU A 107 -7.78 -17.89 -22.99
CA GLU A 107 -7.59 -18.53 -24.30
C GLU A 107 -6.43 -17.92 -25.09
N ASN A 108 -5.75 -16.90 -24.55
CA ASN A 108 -4.67 -16.22 -25.25
C ASN A 108 -3.43 -17.13 -25.36
N GLU A 109 -2.87 -17.27 -26.56
CA GLU A 109 -1.66 -18.06 -26.82
C GLU A 109 -0.46 -17.63 -25.93
N GLU A 110 -0.29 -16.34 -25.65
CA GLU A 110 0.81 -15.86 -24.80
C GLU A 110 0.73 -16.47 -23.39
N LEU A 111 -0.48 -16.59 -22.82
CA LEU A 111 -0.70 -17.24 -21.53
C LEU A 111 -0.34 -18.74 -21.60
N LEU A 112 -0.72 -19.42 -22.68
CA LEU A 112 -0.49 -20.86 -22.86
C LEU A 112 1.00 -21.19 -23.06
N THR A 113 1.79 -20.23 -23.55
CA THR A 113 3.23 -20.39 -23.75
C THR A 113 4.10 -20.12 -22.51
N LEU A 114 3.52 -19.61 -21.42
CA LEU A 114 4.25 -19.38 -20.16
C LEU A 114 4.93 -20.65 -19.64
N ASP A 115 6.07 -20.46 -18.99
CA ASP A 115 6.75 -21.52 -18.25
C ASP A 115 5.99 -21.88 -16.96
N LYS A 116 6.41 -22.97 -16.31
CA LYS A 116 5.72 -23.48 -15.12
C LYS A 116 5.74 -22.44 -13.99
N GLU A 117 6.90 -21.84 -13.76
CA GLU A 117 7.15 -20.90 -12.68
C GLU A 117 6.27 -19.65 -12.81
N ALA A 118 6.30 -18.99 -13.97
CA ALA A 118 5.50 -17.79 -14.24
C ALA A 118 4.00 -18.07 -14.22
N PHE A 119 3.56 -19.21 -14.78
CA PHE A 119 2.16 -19.59 -14.73
C PHE A 119 1.69 -19.86 -13.30
N CYS A 120 2.52 -20.54 -12.48
CA CYS A 120 2.24 -20.80 -11.08
C CYS A 120 2.15 -19.50 -10.26
N GLU A 121 3.07 -18.56 -10.47
CA GLU A 121 3.04 -17.23 -9.83
C GLU A 121 1.75 -16.46 -10.16
N LEU A 122 1.26 -16.55 -11.41
CA LEU A 122 0.05 -15.88 -11.84
C LEU A 122 -1.21 -16.46 -11.17
N ILE A 123 -1.36 -17.79 -11.12
CA ILE A 123 -2.55 -18.43 -10.54
C ILE A 123 -2.61 -18.33 -9.01
N GLN A 124 -1.45 -18.27 -8.35
CA GLN A 124 -1.32 -18.07 -6.90
C GLN A 124 -1.63 -16.63 -6.49
N ASP A 125 -1.72 -15.69 -7.43
CA ASP A 125 -1.90 -14.28 -7.12
C ASP A 125 -3.34 -13.98 -6.68
N ASP A 126 -3.49 -13.58 -5.42
CA ASP A 126 -4.76 -13.25 -4.81
C ASP A 126 -5.47 -12.05 -5.43
N ARG A 127 -4.78 -11.28 -6.29
CA ARG A 127 -5.27 -10.03 -6.88
C ARG A 127 -5.84 -10.19 -8.28
N ILE A 128 -5.83 -11.40 -8.87
CA ILE A 128 -6.48 -11.62 -10.17
C ILE A 128 -7.99 -11.36 -10.05
N THR A 129 -8.54 -10.65 -11.02
CA THR A 129 -9.96 -10.28 -11.05
C THR A 129 -10.74 -11.38 -11.74
N VAL A 130 -11.40 -12.22 -10.95
CA VAL A 130 -12.27 -13.30 -11.43
C VAL A 130 -13.59 -13.30 -10.65
N PRO A 131 -14.74 -13.62 -11.29
CA PRO A 131 -16.03 -13.69 -10.60
C PRO A 131 -16.11 -14.87 -9.62
N ASN A 132 -15.43 -15.98 -9.93
CA ASN A 132 -15.29 -17.21 -9.17
C ASN A 132 -13.99 -17.93 -9.60
N GLU A 133 -13.71 -19.12 -9.09
CA GLU A 133 -12.47 -19.87 -9.43
C GLU A 133 -12.56 -20.70 -10.72
N GLU A 134 -13.73 -20.74 -11.37
CA GLU A 134 -13.93 -21.47 -12.63
C GLU A 134 -13.01 -20.97 -13.76
N PRO A 135 -12.87 -19.64 -14.02
CA PRO A 135 -11.87 -19.07 -14.90
C PRO A 135 -10.43 -19.54 -14.64
N VAL A 136 -10.05 -19.67 -13.37
CA VAL A 136 -8.68 -20.08 -12.97
C VAL A 136 -8.47 -21.55 -13.28
N LEU A 137 -9.46 -22.40 -12.98
CA LEU A 137 -9.43 -23.80 -13.36
C LEU A 137 -9.37 -23.97 -14.88
N GLN A 138 -10.17 -23.22 -15.63
CA GLN A 138 -10.16 -23.26 -17.09
C GLN A 138 -8.80 -22.88 -17.66
N ALA A 139 -8.14 -21.85 -17.09
CA ALA A 139 -6.78 -21.48 -17.47
C ALA A 139 -5.77 -22.61 -17.20
N VAL A 140 -5.85 -23.27 -16.04
CA VAL A 140 -4.99 -24.43 -15.71
C VAL A 140 -5.20 -25.57 -16.70
N LEU A 141 -6.46 -25.90 -17.02
CA LEU A 141 -6.79 -26.96 -17.97
C LEU A 141 -6.29 -26.63 -19.38
N ASN A 142 -6.52 -25.41 -19.86
CA ASN A 142 -6.05 -24.96 -21.17
C ASN A 142 -4.52 -25.02 -21.26
N TRP A 143 -3.81 -24.52 -20.24
CA TRP A 143 -2.35 -24.52 -20.19
C TRP A 143 -1.78 -25.95 -20.17
N VAL A 144 -2.37 -26.87 -19.39
CA VAL A 144 -1.93 -28.28 -19.37
C VAL A 144 -2.24 -28.99 -20.70
N ASN A 145 -3.39 -28.72 -21.32
CA ASN A 145 -3.78 -29.33 -22.58
C ASN A 145 -2.91 -28.87 -23.77
N HIS A 146 -2.37 -27.65 -23.72
CA HIS A 146 -1.49 -27.10 -24.75
C HIS A 146 -0.18 -27.91 -24.92
N ASP A 147 0.39 -28.42 -23.83
CA ASP A 147 1.52 -29.38 -23.85
C ASP A 147 1.31 -30.52 -22.85
N ARG A 148 0.37 -31.40 -23.18
CA ARG A 148 -0.04 -32.50 -22.31
C ARG A 148 1.10 -33.46 -21.97
N SER A 149 2.06 -33.65 -22.87
CA SER A 149 3.22 -34.54 -22.67
C SER A 149 4.08 -34.12 -21.48
N ASN A 150 4.41 -32.83 -21.40
CA ASN A 150 5.34 -32.33 -20.38
C ASN A 150 4.61 -31.78 -19.15
N ARG A 151 3.37 -31.29 -19.30
CA ARG A 151 2.67 -30.54 -18.24
C ARG A 151 1.72 -31.38 -17.39
N LYS A 152 1.33 -32.60 -17.83
CA LYS A 152 0.40 -33.47 -17.06
C LYS A 152 0.87 -33.73 -15.63
N GLY A 153 2.19 -33.86 -15.42
CA GLY A 153 2.76 -34.09 -14.09
C GLY A 153 2.56 -32.94 -13.09
N TYR A 154 2.28 -31.72 -13.57
CA TYR A 154 2.10 -30.54 -12.73
C TYR A 154 0.64 -30.29 -12.34
N LEU A 155 -0.31 -31.03 -12.91
CA LEU A 155 -1.73 -30.79 -12.72
C LEU A 155 -2.14 -30.80 -11.23
N ALA A 156 -1.67 -31.79 -10.47
CA ALA A 156 -1.98 -31.90 -9.04
C ALA A 156 -1.43 -30.71 -8.22
N GLU A 157 -0.23 -30.24 -8.56
CA GLU A 157 0.40 -29.06 -7.94
C GLU A 157 -0.37 -27.78 -8.27
N LEU A 158 -0.74 -27.58 -9.54
CA LEU A 158 -1.49 -26.40 -10.00
C LEU A 158 -2.90 -26.34 -9.41
N ILE A 159 -3.61 -27.46 -9.34
CA ILE A 159 -4.93 -27.53 -8.70
C ILE A 159 -4.85 -27.18 -7.22
N SER A 160 -3.76 -27.55 -6.53
CA SER A 160 -3.58 -27.21 -5.12
C SER A 160 -3.46 -25.69 -4.86
N ASN A 161 -3.19 -24.90 -5.89
CA ASN A 161 -3.11 -23.44 -5.86
C ASN A 161 -4.46 -22.74 -6.13
N ILE A 162 -5.48 -23.47 -6.56
CA ILE A 162 -6.83 -22.94 -6.79
C ILE A 162 -7.52 -22.78 -5.42
N LYS A 163 -8.16 -21.64 -5.18
CA LYS A 163 -8.87 -21.38 -3.92
C LYS A 163 -10.24 -22.06 -3.91
N ASN A 164 -10.80 -22.35 -2.74
CA ASN A 164 -12.08 -23.04 -2.66
C ASN A 164 -13.25 -22.06 -2.80
N ASP A 165 -14.03 -22.22 -3.87
CA ASP A 165 -15.44 -21.85 -3.91
C ASP A 165 -16.24 -23.15 -3.90
N ALA A 166 -17.19 -23.29 -2.97
CA ALA A 166 -18.05 -24.47 -2.86
C ALA A 166 -18.85 -24.72 -4.16
N ALA A 167 -19.07 -23.69 -4.98
CA ALA A 167 -19.65 -23.83 -6.32
C ALA A 167 -18.69 -24.48 -7.33
N CYS A 168 -17.39 -24.28 -7.19
CA CYS A 168 -16.36 -24.79 -8.10
C CYS A 168 -15.94 -26.24 -7.79
N LEU A 169 -16.27 -26.79 -6.62
CA LEU A 169 -15.89 -28.17 -6.23
C LEU A 169 -16.49 -29.22 -7.17
N ASN A 170 -17.73 -29.03 -7.63
CA ASN A 170 -18.37 -29.90 -8.63
C ASN A 170 -17.72 -29.73 -10.01
N ILE A 171 -17.31 -28.51 -10.37
CA ILE A 171 -16.66 -28.20 -11.67
C ILE A 171 -15.24 -28.79 -11.70
N VAL A 172 -14.50 -28.73 -10.60
CA VAL A 172 -13.18 -29.38 -10.45
C VAL A 172 -13.31 -30.89 -10.59
N ILE A 173 -14.33 -31.49 -9.98
CA ILE A 173 -14.62 -32.93 -10.14
C ILE A 173 -14.98 -33.24 -11.59
N GLU A 174 -15.85 -32.46 -12.23
CA GLU A 174 -16.23 -32.64 -13.64
C GLU A 174 -15.04 -32.45 -14.60
N GLY A 175 -14.17 -31.47 -14.37
CA GLY A 175 -12.97 -31.24 -15.18
C GLY A 175 -11.92 -32.35 -15.01
N LEU A 176 -11.74 -32.87 -13.80
CA LEU A 176 -10.93 -34.05 -13.54
C LEU A 176 -11.53 -35.29 -14.22
N ASP A 177 -12.86 -35.44 -14.20
CA ASP A 177 -13.56 -36.54 -14.86
C ASP A 177 -13.53 -36.44 -16.40
N GLN A 178 -13.54 -35.25 -16.99
CA GLN A 178 -13.32 -35.04 -18.43
C GLN A 178 -11.89 -35.44 -18.85
N LEU A 179 -10.89 -35.12 -18.04
CA LEU A 179 -9.51 -35.56 -18.27
C LEU A 179 -9.36 -37.08 -18.11
N ARG A 180 -10.08 -37.70 -17.17
CA ARG A 180 -10.15 -39.16 -16.97
C ARG A 180 -10.92 -39.88 -18.08
N ALA A 181 -11.99 -39.31 -18.60
CA ALA A 181 -12.80 -39.89 -19.67
C ALA A 181 -12.03 -40.02 -20.99
N HIS A 182 -11.08 -39.11 -21.24
CA HIS A 182 -10.13 -39.23 -22.35
C HIS A 182 -9.01 -40.26 -22.12
N GLU A 183 -8.90 -40.87 -20.93
CA GLU A 183 -7.91 -41.90 -20.58
C GLU A 183 -8.50 -43.32 -20.46
N ALA A 184 -9.81 -43.49 -20.66
CA ALA A 184 -10.48 -44.80 -20.66
C ALA A 184 -10.07 -45.74 -21.82
N GLY A 185 -8.97 -45.43 -22.53
CA GLY A 185 -8.32 -46.31 -23.50
C GLY A 185 -7.08 -47.06 -22.98
N SER A 186 -6.44 -46.63 -21.88
CA SER A 186 -5.23 -47.32 -21.38
C SER A 186 -4.78 -46.85 -19.98
N MET A 187 -5.26 -47.50 -18.93
CA MET A 187 -4.51 -47.93 -17.72
C MET A 187 -5.46 -48.12 -16.53
N GLY A 188 -5.14 -49.11 -15.68
CA GLY A 188 -5.96 -49.57 -14.56
C GLY A 188 -5.98 -48.64 -13.33
N PRO A 189 -6.85 -48.93 -12.35
CA PRO A 189 -7.27 -48.00 -11.31
C PRO A 189 -6.34 -47.90 -10.07
N GLU A 190 -5.02 -48.12 -10.19
CA GLU A 190 -4.16 -48.34 -9.01
C GLU A 190 -3.18 -47.22 -8.60
N ASP A 191 -3.06 -46.08 -9.29
CA ASP A 191 -2.08 -45.04 -8.90
C ASP A 191 -2.68 -43.64 -8.72
N VAL A 192 -3.64 -43.45 -7.80
CA VAL A 192 -3.85 -42.15 -7.11
C VAL A 192 -4.48 -42.39 -5.73
N SER A 193 -3.75 -43.00 -4.81
CA SER A 193 -4.16 -43.04 -3.40
C SER A 193 -3.99 -41.66 -2.75
N GLU A 194 -5.07 -41.17 -2.16
CA GLU A 194 -5.10 -40.10 -1.14
C GLU A 194 -4.62 -38.71 -1.59
N VAL A 195 -5.50 -37.97 -2.27
CA VAL A 195 -5.51 -36.49 -2.15
C VAL A 195 -6.16 -36.13 -0.81
N ASP A 196 -5.51 -36.53 0.27
CA ASP A 196 -5.82 -36.12 1.64
C ASP A 196 -5.09 -34.81 1.95
N ILE A 197 -5.28 -33.82 1.07
CA ILE A 197 -4.70 -32.48 1.21
C ILE A 197 -5.85 -31.51 1.37
N VAL A 198 -6.58 -31.63 2.49
CA VAL A 198 -7.38 -30.53 3.02
C VAL A 198 -6.39 -29.45 3.48
N ASN A 199 -5.94 -28.63 2.52
CA ASN A 199 -4.97 -27.58 2.74
C ASN A 199 -5.64 -26.44 3.52
N LYS A 200 -5.07 -26.03 4.66
CA LYS A 200 -5.62 -24.93 5.49
C LYS A 200 -5.75 -23.58 4.75
N LYS A 201 -5.12 -23.43 3.57
CA LYS A 201 -5.23 -22.26 2.69
C LYS A 201 -6.53 -22.20 1.87
N TRP A 202 -7.36 -23.25 1.89
CA TRP A 202 -8.60 -23.33 1.12
C TRP A 202 -9.72 -22.38 1.58
N PHE A 203 -9.57 -21.69 2.70
CA PHE A 203 -10.66 -20.88 3.29
C PHE A 203 -10.50 -19.36 3.10
N LEU A 204 -9.59 -18.92 2.22
CA LEU A 204 -9.36 -17.50 1.92
C LEU A 204 -9.88 -17.17 0.52
N ALA A 205 -10.90 -16.31 0.43
CA ALA A 205 -11.34 -15.75 -0.84
C ALA A 205 -10.21 -14.95 -1.52
N ARG A 206 -10.24 -14.79 -2.85
CA ARG A 206 -9.38 -13.81 -3.51
C ARG A 206 -9.74 -12.41 -3.02
N GLU A 207 -8.74 -11.55 -2.92
CA GLU A 207 -8.91 -10.12 -2.68
C GLU A 207 -8.58 -9.43 -4.00
N PRO A 208 -9.46 -9.53 -5.02
CA PRO A 208 -9.23 -8.89 -6.31
C PRO A 208 -8.99 -7.40 -6.05
N MET A 209 -8.07 -6.80 -6.82
CA MET A 209 -7.82 -5.37 -6.63
C MET A 209 -9.16 -4.63 -6.81
N PRO A 210 -9.56 -3.79 -5.84
CA PRO A 210 -10.70 -2.91 -6.07
C PRO A 210 -10.42 -2.12 -7.34
N GLU A 211 -11.45 -1.95 -8.20
CA GLU A 211 -11.36 -1.09 -9.39
C GLU A 211 -10.53 0.16 -9.05
N SER A 212 -9.49 0.43 -9.84
CA SER A 212 -8.48 1.44 -9.55
C SER A 212 -9.10 2.69 -8.95
N GLN A 213 -8.85 2.92 -7.66
CA GLN A 213 -9.47 4.02 -6.93
C GLN A 213 -8.74 5.31 -7.28
N HIS A 214 -9.19 5.96 -8.33
CA HIS A 214 -8.65 7.25 -8.74
C HIS A 214 -8.95 8.32 -7.68
N ILE A 215 -8.00 9.23 -7.46
CA ILE A 215 -8.22 10.40 -6.61
C ILE A 215 -8.51 11.58 -7.52
N MET A 216 -9.73 12.11 -7.47
CA MET A 216 -10.13 13.28 -8.24
C MET A 216 -10.12 14.53 -7.36
N VAL A 217 -9.38 15.55 -7.78
CA VAL A 217 -9.32 16.86 -7.14
C VAL A 217 -10.12 17.84 -7.99
N VAL A 218 -11.14 18.46 -7.39
CA VAL A 218 -12.11 19.31 -8.10
C VAL A 218 -12.05 20.75 -7.60
N GLY A 219 -11.60 21.67 -8.45
CA GLY A 219 -11.48 23.09 -8.14
C GLY A 219 -10.37 23.39 -7.14
N GLY A 220 -10.60 24.35 -6.25
CA GLY A 220 -9.63 24.75 -5.23
C GLY A 220 -9.24 26.21 -5.32
N GLN A 221 -8.12 26.59 -4.70
CA GLN A 221 -7.68 27.98 -4.61
C GLN A 221 -6.18 28.12 -4.87
N ALA A 222 -5.81 28.84 -5.94
CA ALA A 222 -4.42 29.16 -6.27
C ALA A 222 -4.31 30.42 -7.15
N PRO A 223 -4.07 31.63 -6.61
CA PRO A 223 -4.38 32.14 -5.27
C PRO A 223 -5.87 32.50 -5.10
N LYS A 224 -6.63 32.57 -6.20
CA LYS A 224 -8.09 32.73 -6.25
C LYS A 224 -8.74 31.39 -6.58
N ALA A 225 -10.07 31.31 -6.53
CA ALA A 225 -10.79 30.10 -6.92
C ALA A 225 -10.47 29.72 -8.38
N ILE A 226 -10.23 28.44 -8.64
CA ILE A 226 -9.87 27.89 -9.97
C ILE A 226 -10.94 26.93 -10.50
N THR A 227 -10.83 26.56 -11.77
CA THR A 227 -11.71 25.61 -12.48
C THR A 227 -11.07 24.23 -12.69
N ASN A 228 -9.77 24.08 -12.41
CA ASN A 228 -9.01 22.87 -12.68
C ASN A 228 -9.62 21.65 -11.98
N VAL A 229 -9.48 20.53 -12.67
CA VAL A 229 -9.90 19.22 -12.21
C VAL A 229 -8.81 18.25 -12.60
N ASP A 230 -8.17 17.65 -11.60
CA ASP A 230 -7.03 16.77 -11.82
C ASP A 230 -7.33 15.40 -11.22
N LEU A 231 -6.98 14.35 -11.96
CA LEU A 231 -7.15 12.97 -11.60
C LEU A 231 -5.77 12.38 -11.33
N PHE A 232 -5.61 11.77 -10.16
CA PHE A 232 -4.45 10.98 -9.82
C PHE A 232 -4.81 9.51 -9.94
N ASP A 233 -4.06 8.82 -10.79
CA ASP A 233 -4.12 7.37 -10.91
C ASP A 233 -3.03 6.75 -10.01
N PRO A 234 -3.41 6.00 -8.96
CA PRO A 234 -2.46 5.33 -8.09
C PRO A 234 -1.62 4.26 -8.78
N ASP A 235 -2.12 3.67 -9.87
CA ASP A 235 -1.43 2.59 -10.57
C ASP A 235 -0.28 3.14 -11.42
N SER A 236 -0.53 4.19 -12.19
CA SER A 236 0.51 4.89 -12.96
C SER A 236 1.33 5.89 -12.15
N GLN A 237 0.87 6.30 -10.95
CA GLN A 237 1.45 7.38 -10.15
C GLN A 237 1.52 8.73 -10.89
N LEU A 238 0.62 8.94 -11.85
CA LEU A 238 0.58 10.15 -12.68
C LEU A 238 -0.67 10.98 -12.38
N TRP A 239 -0.52 12.29 -12.57
CA TRP A 239 -1.62 13.24 -12.60
C TRP A 239 -2.02 13.51 -14.06
N SER A 240 -3.30 13.46 -14.35
CA SER A 240 -3.89 13.87 -15.61
C SER A 240 -4.98 14.92 -15.36
N SER A 241 -5.18 15.84 -16.32
CA SER A 241 -6.27 16.82 -16.21
C SER A 241 -7.52 16.30 -16.90
N CYS A 242 -8.67 16.51 -16.25
CA CYS A 242 -10.00 16.25 -16.81
C CYS A 242 -10.66 17.56 -17.28
N ALA A 243 -11.87 17.47 -17.79
CA ALA A 243 -12.71 18.61 -18.11
C ALA A 243 -12.81 19.57 -16.92
N SER A 244 -12.56 20.85 -17.21
CA SER A 244 -12.60 21.91 -16.22
C SER A 244 -14.03 22.22 -15.77
N LEU A 245 -14.19 22.63 -14.53
CA LEU A 245 -15.47 23.08 -13.98
C LEU A 245 -16.08 24.23 -14.80
N PRO A 246 -17.42 24.24 -15.00
CA PRO A 246 -18.10 25.33 -15.71
C PRO A 246 -17.91 26.71 -15.04
N GLN A 247 -17.73 26.72 -13.72
CA GLN A 247 -17.42 27.92 -12.94
C GLN A 247 -16.42 27.63 -11.86
N ARG A 248 -15.44 28.54 -11.69
CA ARG A 248 -14.44 28.46 -10.63
C ARG A 248 -15.09 28.34 -9.26
N ARG A 249 -14.57 27.46 -8.40
CA ARG A 249 -15.03 27.36 -7.01
C ARG A 249 -13.95 26.80 -6.09
N CYS A 250 -13.92 27.30 -4.86
CA CYS A 250 -13.18 26.73 -3.74
C CYS A 250 -14.11 26.51 -2.55
N ARG A 251 -13.70 25.67 -1.58
CA ARG A 251 -14.50 25.37 -0.37
C ARG A 251 -15.90 24.81 -0.70
N SER A 252 -16.04 24.15 -1.85
CA SER A 252 -17.22 23.40 -2.25
C SER A 252 -17.22 22.01 -1.57
N GLY A 253 -18.39 21.39 -1.50
CA GLY A 253 -18.49 19.97 -1.18
C GLY A 253 -18.29 19.14 -2.44
N VAL A 254 -17.55 18.03 -2.36
CA VAL A 254 -17.41 17.05 -3.44
C VAL A 254 -17.83 15.67 -2.94
N SER A 255 -18.68 14.95 -3.70
CA SER A 255 -19.10 13.59 -3.35
C SER A 255 -19.48 12.79 -4.58
N VAL A 256 -19.35 11.46 -4.52
CA VAL A 256 -19.71 10.54 -5.61
C VAL A 256 -21.10 9.99 -5.32
N CYS A 257 -22.00 10.06 -6.31
CA CYS A 257 -23.35 9.53 -6.19
C CYS A 257 -23.80 8.97 -7.54
N MET A 258 -24.33 7.73 -7.55
CA MET A 258 -24.80 7.06 -8.77
C MET A 258 -23.76 7.00 -9.91
N GLY A 259 -22.47 6.91 -9.59
CA GLY A 259 -21.38 6.89 -10.59
C GLY A 259 -21.00 8.25 -11.18
N TYR A 260 -21.57 9.34 -10.67
CA TYR A 260 -21.21 10.71 -11.06
C TYR A 260 -20.50 11.42 -9.90
N VAL A 261 -19.61 12.36 -10.22
CA VAL A 261 -18.93 13.18 -9.22
C VAL A 261 -19.64 14.52 -9.10
N TYR A 262 -20.26 14.80 -7.96
CA TYR A 262 -20.98 16.04 -7.70
C TYR A 262 -20.09 17.03 -6.98
N THR A 263 -20.15 18.29 -7.41
CA THR A 263 -19.66 19.44 -6.65
C THR A 263 -20.82 20.36 -6.29
N THR A 264 -20.91 20.72 -5.01
CA THR A 264 -22.02 21.50 -4.45
C THR A 264 -21.47 22.77 -3.80
N GLY A 265 -22.12 23.90 -4.07
CA GLY A 265 -21.83 25.18 -3.42
C GLY A 265 -20.39 25.66 -3.60
N GLY A 266 -19.85 26.28 -2.55
CA GLY A 266 -18.51 26.86 -2.50
C GLY A 266 -18.48 28.37 -2.70
N PHE A 267 -17.29 28.88 -2.98
CA PHE A 267 -17.01 30.28 -3.24
C PHE A 267 -16.41 30.46 -4.63
N ASN A 268 -17.09 31.23 -5.49
CA ASN A 268 -16.66 31.44 -6.88
C ASN A 268 -15.70 32.64 -7.07
N GLY A 269 -15.08 33.11 -5.99
CA GLY A 269 -14.25 34.32 -6.00
C GLY A 269 -15.01 35.63 -5.78
N ALA A 270 -16.35 35.63 -5.89
CA ALA A 270 -17.19 36.80 -5.63
C ALA A 270 -18.24 36.54 -4.54
N GLN A 271 -18.97 35.42 -4.63
CA GLN A 271 -20.06 35.10 -3.70
C GLN A 271 -20.08 33.62 -3.33
N ARG A 272 -20.77 33.31 -2.22
CA ARG A 272 -21.10 31.92 -1.87
C ARG A 272 -22.25 31.48 -2.75
N VAL A 273 -22.09 30.32 -3.37
CA VAL A 273 -23.04 29.83 -4.38
C VAL A 273 -23.86 28.68 -3.85
N LYS A 274 -25.01 28.45 -4.49
CA LYS A 274 -25.88 27.30 -4.30
C LYS A 274 -25.90 26.35 -5.50
N SER A 275 -25.09 26.66 -6.52
CA SER A 275 -24.98 25.86 -7.73
C SER A 275 -24.46 24.46 -7.44
N VAL A 276 -24.95 23.50 -8.22
CA VAL A 276 -24.55 22.11 -8.15
C VAL A 276 -24.22 21.68 -9.56
N ASP A 277 -23.05 21.09 -9.74
CA ASP A 277 -22.60 20.56 -11.00
C ASP A 277 -22.14 19.12 -10.77
N TYR A 278 -22.33 18.27 -11.76
CA TYR A 278 -21.91 16.89 -11.71
C TYR A 278 -21.11 16.54 -12.96
N TYR A 279 -20.13 15.68 -12.77
CA TYR A 279 -19.20 15.22 -13.78
C TYR A 279 -19.53 13.78 -14.14
N ASP A 280 -19.63 13.51 -15.45
CA ASP A 280 -19.75 12.17 -16.00
C ASP A 280 -18.35 11.67 -16.43
N PRO A 281 -17.73 10.75 -15.66
CA PRO A 281 -16.39 10.26 -15.97
C PRO A 281 -16.31 9.49 -17.29
N ARG A 282 -17.42 8.95 -17.80
CA ARG A 282 -17.44 8.19 -19.07
C ARG A 282 -17.33 9.09 -20.30
N THR A 283 -17.71 10.36 -20.16
CA THR A 283 -17.74 11.32 -21.27
C THR A 283 -16.79 12.49 -21.08
N ASP A 284 -16.12 12.56 -19.92
CA ASP A 284 -15.31 13.70 -19.50
C ASP A 284 -16.08 15.03 -19.67
N THR A 285 -17.31 15.10 -19.15
CA THR A 285 -18.13 16.32 -19.23
C THR A 285 -18.80 16.70 -17.92
N TRP A 286 -18.91 18.01 -17.70
CA TRP A 286 -19.68 18.61 -16.61
C TRP A 286 -21.09 18.98 -17.06
N ARG A 287 -22.06 18.81 -16.16
CA ARG A 287 -23.45 19.21 -16.33
C ARG A 287 -23.98 19.88 -15.07
N THR A 288 -24.93 20.79 -15.25
CA THR A 288 -25.56 21.51 -14.14
C THR A 288 -26.73 20.69 -13.59
N ALA A 289 -26.77 20.48 -12.28
CA ALA A 289 -27.92 19.92 -11.57
C ALA A 289 -28.77 21.03 -10.93
N ASN A 290 -29.91 20.63 -10.36
CA ASN A 290 -30.75 21.57 -9.61
C ASN A 290 -30.01 22.11 -8.38
N GLN A 291 -30.19 23.40 -8.13
CA GLN A 291 -29.45 24.16 -7.13
C GLN A 291 -29.95 23.85 -5.72
N MET A 292 -29.05 23.94 -4.73
CA MET A 292 -29.43 23.87 -3.31
C MET A 292 -30.38 25.01 -2.93
N THR A 293 -31.11 24.83 -1.83
CA THR A 293 -31.98 25.86 -1.26
C THR A 293 -31.14 26.97 -0.64
N ALA A 294 -30.17 26.60 0.18
CA ALA A 294 -29.26 27.54 0.83
C ALA A 294 -27.94 27.70 0.06
N ARG A 295 -27.34 28.89 0.15
CA ARG A 295 -25.95 29.09 -0.26
C ARG A 295 -25.05 28.43 0.77
N ARG A 296 -24.09 27.62 0.35
CA ARG A 296 -23.21 26.89 1.28
C ARG A 296 -21.78 26.93 0.79
N SER A 297 -20.85 27.31 1.67
CA SER A 297 -19.42 27.07 1.52
C SER A 297 -18.90 26.45 2.81
N THR A 298 -17.82 25.67 2.74
CA THR A 298 -17.30 24.89 3.89
C THR A 298 -18.35 24.01 4.59
N HIS A 299 -19.41 23.61 3.88
CA HIS A 299 -20.34 22.59 4.33
C HIS A 299 -19.72 21.20 4.14
N GLY A 300 -20.23 20.23 4.90
CA GLY A 300 -19.95 18.83 4.61
C GLY A 300 -20.96 18.28 3.60
N ILE A 301 -20.49 17.39 2.74
CA ILE A 301 -21.32 16.65 1.79
C ILE A 301 -20.98 15.16 1.93
N THR A 302 -21.99 14.30 1.88
CA THR A 302 -21.77 12.85 1.81
C THR A 302 -22.88 12.18 1.02
N THR A 303 -22.63 10.97 0.53
CA THR A 303 -23.64 10.14 -0.12
C THR A 303 -24.06 9.03 0.83
N CYS A 304 -25.36 8.85 1.03
CA CYS A 304 -25.92 7.73 1.77
C CYS A 304 -27.17 7.24 1.02
N HIS A 305 -27.37 5.93 0.91
CA HIS A 305 -28.47 5.32 0.13
C HIS A 305 -28.70 5.95 -1.25
N LYS A 306 -27.62 6.29 -1.95
CA LYS A 306 -27.62 6.87 -3.30
C LYS A 306 -28.28 8.26 -3.42
N VAL A 307 -28.35 9.02 -2.32
CA VAL A 307 -28.72 10.44 -2.32
C VAL A 307 -27.62 11.25 -1.63
N LEU A 308 -27.49 12.54 -1.98
CA LEU A 308 -26.47 13.44 -1.45
C LEU A 308 -27.00 14.22 -0.26
N TYR A 309 -26.21 14.43 0.78
CA TYR A 309 -26.58 15.18 1.99
C TYR A 309 -25.64 16.35 2.22
N ALA A 310 -26.15 17.57 2.09
CA ALA A 310 -25.42 18.80 2.37
C ALA A 310 -25.75 19.32 3.77
N VAL A 311 -24.74 19.41 4.65
CA VAL A 311 -24.95 19.72 6.07
C VAL A 311 -24.09 20.91 6.49
N GLY A 312 -24.72 21.89 7.15
CA GLY A 312 -24.05 23.07 7.70
C GLY A 312 -23.42 23.97 6.63
N GLY A 313 -22.28 24.57 6.97
CA GLY A 313 -21.51 25.50 6.13
C GLY A 313 -21.72 26.97 6.49
N PHE A 314 -21.31 27.84 5.58
CA PHE A 314 -21.38 29.30 5.69
C PHE A 314 -22.00 29.90 4.42
N ASP A 315 -23.06 30.69 4.58
CA ASP A 315 -23.85 31.27 3.48
C ASP A 315 -23.30 32.60 2.93
N GLY A 316 -22.28 33.16 3.58
CA GLY A 316 -21.73 34.49 3.30
C GLY A 316 -21.96 35.49 4.44
N THR A 317 -22.92 35.23 5.32
CA THR A 317 -23.31 36.07 6.45
C THR A 317 -23.20 35.33 7.78
N SER A 318 -23.66 34.08 7.84
CA SER A 318 -23.70 33.28 9.07
C SER A 318 -23.40 31.80 8.84
N GLY A 319 -22.94 31.12 9.89
CA GLY A 319 -22.82 29.67 9.90
C GLY A 319 -24.20 29.01 9.97
N LEU A 320 -24.39 27.92 9.22
CA LEU A 320 -25.67 27.23 9.08
C LEU A 320 -25.79 26.03 10.03
N ALA A 321 -26.97 25.85 10.60
CA ALA A 321 -27.39 24.61 11.27
C ALA A 321 -28.26 23.72 10.37
N SER A 322 -28.77 24.27 9.27
CA SER A 322 -29.65 23.55 8.36
C SER A 322 -28.90 22.48 7.57
N ALA A 323 -29.64 21.44 7.18
CA ALA A 323 -29.21 20.40 6.27
C ALA A 323 -30.29 20.19 5.19
N GLU A 324 -29.86 19.68 4.04
CA GLU A 324 -30.74 19.32 2.93
C GLU A 324 -30.15 18.13 2.19
N TYR A 325 -30.99 17.31 1.58
CA TYR A 325 -30.55 16.20 0.73
C TYR A 325 -31.04 16.36 -0.71
N TYR A 326 -30.26 15.84 -1.65
CA TYR A 326 -30.60 15.82 -3.07
C TYR A 326 -30.85 14.40 -3.52
N ASP A 327 -32.04 14.16 -4.05
CA ASP A 327 -32.38 12.92 -4.74
C ASP A 327 -32.08 13.10 -6.25
N PRO A 328 -31.09 12.38 -6.82
CA PRO A 328 -30.76 12.50 -8.24
C PRO A 328 -31.83 11.96 -9.19
N VAL A 329 -32.70 11.05 -8.71
CA VAL A 329 -33.78 10.46 -9.52
C VAL A 329 -34.94 11.44 -9.66
N ILE A 330 -35.33 12.07 -8.55
CA ILE A 330 -36.34 13.14 -8.55
C ILE A 330 -35.74 14.44 -9.12
N GLY A 331 -34.43 14.61 -8.97
CA GLY A 331 -33.70 15.79 -9.39
C GLY A 331 -33.99 17.00 -8.50
N ASN A 332 -34.29 16.83 -7.21
CA ASN A 332 -34.62 17.96 -6.35
C ASN A 332 -33.98 17.90 -4.96
N TRP A 333 -33.83 19.07 -4.34
CA TRP A 333 -33.37 19.22 -2.96
C TRP A 333 -34.53 19.26 -1.98
N PHE A 334 -34.37 18.58 -0.85
CA PHE A 334 -35.36 18.47 0.21
C PHE A 334 -34.75 18.86 1.56
N PRO A 335 -35.47 19.62 2.40
CA PRO A 335 -34.97 20.06 3.69
C PRO A 335 -34.89 18.89 4.70
N LEU A 336 -33.90 18.95 5.58
CA LEU A 336 -33.78 18.08 6.76
C LEU A 336 -33.97 18.89 8.04
N PRO A 337 -34.28 18.21 9.16
CA PRO A 337 -34.21 18.83 10.48
C PRO A 337 -32.85 19.50 10.72
N SER A 338 -32.88 20.70 11.30
CA SER A 338 -31.65 21.44 11.59
C SER A 338 -30.91 20.82 12.76
N MET A 339 -29.58 20.89 12.73
CA MET A 339 -28.73 20.53 13.87
C MET A 339 -29.00 21.43 15.08
N SER A 340 -28.71 20.94 16.28
CA SER A 340 -28.78 21.72 17.52
C SER A 340 -27.80 22.90 17.56
N THR A 341 -26.73 22.83 16.78
CA THR A 341 -25.68 23.85 16.72
C THR A 341 -25.28 24.08 15.27
N ARG A 342 -25.13 25.34 14.88
CA ARG A 342 -24.57 25.69 13.58
C ARG A 342 -23.11 25.27 13.47
N ARG A 343 -22.70 24.81 12.29
CA ARG A 343 -21.34 24.32 12.06
C ARG A 343 -20.87 24.74 10.66
N SER A 344 -19.82 25.55 10.57
CA SER A 344 -19.07 25.77 9.33
C SER A 344 -17.76 24.99 9.34
N SER A 345 -17.21 24.64 8.17
CA SER A 345 -16.06 23.72 8.07
C SER A 345 -16.31 22.37 8.77
N VAL A 346 -17.53 21.86 8.64
CA VAL A 346 -17.98 20.63 9.29
C VAL A 346 -17.53 19.39 8.50
N GLY A 347 -17.07 18.37 9.21
CA GLY A 347 -16.79 17.06 8.62
C GLY A 347 -18.06 16.21 8.62
N VAL A 348 -18.43 15.64 7.47
CA VAL A 348 -19.63 14.81 7.34
C VAL A 348 -19.26 13.46 6.70
N ALA A 349 -19.74 12.37 7.29
CA ALA A 349 -19.52 11.02 6.79
C ALA A 349 -20.78 10.16 6.97
N ALA A 350 -21.06 9.33 5.98
CA ALA A 350 -22.00 8.23 6.12
C ALA A 350 -21.26 6.99 6.65
N ILE A 351 -21.78 6.38 7.71
CA ILE A 351 -21.25 5.13 8.28
C ILE A 351 -22.44 4.20 8.47
N GLY A 352 -22.44 3.07 7.76
CA GLY A 352 -23.60 2.20 7.67
C GLY A 352 -24.79 2.95 7.07
N ASN A 353 -25.88 3.04 7.83
CA ASN A 353 -27.11 3.72 7.42
C ASN A 353 -27.25 5.14 8.00
N ASP A 354 -26.27 5.60 8.79
CA ASP A 354 -26.36 6.86 9.52
C ASP A 354 -25.37 7.89 8.99
N ILE A 355 -25.73 9.17 9.16
CA ILE A 355 -24.91 10.31 8.75
C ILE A 355 -24.45 11.07 9.98
N TYR A 356 -23.14 11.24 10.10
CA TYR A 356 -22.50 11.91 11.21
C TYR A 356 -21.94 13.26 10.77
N ALA A 357 -22.28 14.32 11.51
CA ALA A 357 -21.73 15.66 11.33
C ALA A 357 -20.87 16.01 12.56
N VAL A 358 -19.55 16.06 12.37
CA VAL A 358 -18.58 16.14 13.46
C VAL A 358 -17.68 17.36 13.28
N GLY A 359 -17.37 18.02 14.40
CA GLY A 359 -16.50 19.20 14.44
C GLY A 359 -17.14 20.45 13.82
N GLY A 360 -16.30 21.30 13.23
CA GLY A 360 -16.67 22.60 12.65
C GLY A 360 -16.69 23.75 13.65
N PHE A 361 -16.90 24.96 13.14
CA PHE A 361 -16.93 26.22 13.86
C PHE A 361 -18.36 26.75 14.01
N ASP A 362 -18.74 27.11 15.25
CA ASP A 362 -20.10 27.50 15.64
C ASP A 362 -20.35 29.02 15.64
N GLY A 363 -19.31 29.83 15.41
CA GLY A 363 -19.38 31.29 15.43
C GLY A 363 -19.42 31.92 16.82
N ALA A 364 -19.45 31.13 17.90
CA ALA A 364 -19.63 31.61 19.27
C ALA A 364 -18.43 31.36 20.19
N SER A 365 -17.51 30.49 19.80
CA SER A 365 -16.31 30.15 20.57
C SER A 365 -15.26 31.29 20.56
N LYS A 366 -15.49 32.34 21.38
CA LYS A 366 -14.42 33.24 21.87
C LYS A 366 -13.94 32.74 23.22
N HIS A 367 -12.63 32.60 23.36
CA HIS A 367 -11.98 32.04 24.54
C HIS A 367 -12.09 33.01 25.74
N GLU A 368 -12.78 32.64 26.83
CA GLU A 368 -12.88 33.50 28.03
C GLU A 368 -11.56 33.60 28.84
N LYS A 369 -10.55 32.75 28.58
CA LYS A 369 -9.27 32.73 29.34
C LYS A 369 -7.91 32.61 28.57
N GLY A 370 -7.79 32.96 27.28
CA GLY A 370 -6.55 32.82 26.49
C GLY A 370 -5.79 31.47 26.39
N GLU A 371 -6.28 30.34 26.88
CA GLU A 371 -5.56 29.04 26.88
C GLU A 371 -5.78 28.18 25.62
N LYS A 372 -4.83 27.29 25.31
CA LYS A 372 -4.92 26.39 24.15
C LYS A 372 -5.80 25.18 24.50
N GLN A 373 -6.97 25.05 23.87
CA GLN A 373 -7.69 23.76 23.88
C GLN A 373 -6.98 22.74 22.99
N ARG A 374 -6.95 21.48 23.42
CA ARG A 374 -6.52 20.34 22.60
C ARG A 374 -7.49 20.17 21.42
N PRO A 375 -7.07 20.41 20.17
CA PRO A 375 -7.92 20.12 19.03
C PRO A 375 -8.10 18.60 18.93
N VAL A 376 -9.35 18.13 18.92
CA VAL A 376 -9.65 16.75 18.53
C VAL A 376 -9.71 16.71 17.02
N MET A 377 -8.60 16.33 16.39
CA MET A 377 -8.56 16.04 14.96
C MET A 377 -8.98 14.59 14.72
N VAL A 378 -10.16 14.39 14.13
CA VAL A 378 -10.59 13.09 13.63
C VAL A 378 -10.08 12.95 12.20
N HIS A 379 -8.97 12.24 12.01
CA HIS A 379 -8.41 11.95 10.70
C HIS A 379 -8.93 10.61 10.17
N ARG A 380 -9.36 10.61 8.90
CA ARG A 380 -9.85 9.42 8.17
C ARG A 380 -8.75 8.36 7.90
N ALA A 381 -7.47 8.73 8.04
CA ALA A 381 -6.33 7.83 7.89
C ALA A 381 -5.67 7.61 9.26
N VAL A 382 -6.02 6.48 9.90
CA VAL A 382 -5.42 6.06 11.17
C VAL A 382 -3.90 5.95 11.03
N LEU A 383 -3.42 5.39 9.91
CA LEU A 383 -2.00 5.19 9.64
C LEU A 383 -1.22 6.51 9.61
N GLY A 384 -1.64 7.49 8.79
CA GLY A 384 -0.97 8.79 8.71
C GLY A 384 -1.06 9.63 9.99
N SER A 385 -1.99 9.30 10.89
CA SER A 385 -2.08 9.92 12.21
C SER A 385 -1.09 9.29 13.18
N VAL A 386 -0.97 7.97 13.15
CA VAL A 386 0.06 7.23 13.91
C VAL A 386 1.45 7.61 13.42
N GLU A 387 1.69 7.70 12.12
CA GLU A 387 2.97 8.13 11.55
C GLU A 387 3.39 9.51 12.04
N ARG A 388 2.49 10.50 11.98
CA ARG A 388 2.78 11.86 12.48
C ARG A 388 2.94 11.91 13.98
N MET A 389 2.14 11.16 14.74
CA MET A 389 2.32 11.04 16.18
C MET A 389 3.71 10.45 16.49
N THR A 390 4.08 9.35 15.84
CA THR A 390 5.39 8.72 16.00
C THR A 390 6.51 9.67 15.57
N ALA A 391 6.36 10.42 14.48
CA ALA A 391 7.34 11.42 14.06
C ALA A 391 7.53 12.53 15.11
N ILE A 392 6.43 13.11 15.62
CA ILE A 392 6.47 14.13 16.68
C ILE A 392 7.13 13.58 17.95
N LEU A 393 6.80 12.35 18.34
CA LEU A 393 7.41 11.72 19.50
C LEU A 393 8.90 11.42 19.26
N THR A 394 9.27 10.98 18.05
CA THR A 394 10.67 10.73 17.65
C THR A 394 11.49 12.02 17.75
N GLU A 395 10.96 13.13 17.23
CA GLU A 395 11.60 14.46 17.32
C GLU A 395 11.67 14.95 18.77
N SER A 396 10.58 14.82 19.53
CA SER A 396 10.51 15.29 20.92
C SER A 396 11.49 14.57 21.84
N PHE A 397 11.71 13.27 21.62
CA PHE A 397 12.65 12.47 22.40
C PHE A 397 14.03 12.35 21.73
N GLY A 398 14.24 12.91 20.54
CA GLY A 398 15.49 12.76 19.78
C GLY A 398 15.88 11.30 19.55
N GLY A 399 14.90 10.39 19.43
CA GLY A 399 15.09 8.95 19.36
C GLY A 399 15.41 8.24 20.69
N LYS A 400 15.54 8.98 21.81
CA LYS A 400 15.70 8.41 23.17
C LYS A 400 14.35 8.07 23.80
N TRP A 401 13.71 7.00 23.32
CA TRP A 401 12.39 6.62 23.76
C TRP A 401 12.32 6.33 25.29
N PRO A 402 11.29 6.84 26.00
CA PRO A 402 10.97 6.44 27.37
C PRO A 402 10.75 4.93 27.46
N PHE A 403 11.01 4.33 28.62
CA PHE A 403 10.93 2.87 28.81
C PHE A 403 9.59 2.27 28.36
N TRP A 404 8.48 2.94 28.68
CA TRP A 404 7.12 2.48 28.38
C TRP A 404 6.73 2.58 26.89
N LEU A 405 7.51 3.30 26.09
CA LEU A 405 7.25 3.52 24.65
C LEU A 405 8.33 2.88 23.76
N SER A 406 9.46 2.48 24.36
CA SER A 406 10.62 1.98 23.63
C SER A 406 10.39 0.55 23.12
N PRO A 407 10.64 0.27 21.84
CA PRO A 407 10.67 -1.10 21.33
C PRO A 407 11.96 -1.85 21.73
N ARG A 408 12.92 -1.17 22.38
CA ARG A 408 14.21 -1.71 22.79
C ARG A 408 14.43 -1.45 24.27
N GLN A 409 13.64 -2.12 25.11
CA GLN A 409 13.65 -1.87 26.54
C GLN A 409 14.91 -2.43 27.21
N CYS A 410 15.25 -3.70 26.96
CA CYS A 410 16.40 -4.35 27.60
C CYS A 410 17.27 -5.14 26.63
N LYS A 411 18.58 -5.20 26.90
CA LYS A 411 19.52 -6.11 26.22
C LYS A 411 20.41 -6.84 27.21
N ILE A 412 20.51 -8.16 27.10
CA ILE A 412 21.38 -9.00 27.92
C ILE A 412 22.76 -9.12 27.26
N ILE A 413 23.80 -8.99 28.08
CA ILE A 413 25.19 -9.21 27.70
C ILE A 413 25.84 -10.16 28.71
N THR A 414 26.32 -11.30 28.25
CA THR A 414 26.98 -12.30 29.10
C THR A 414 28.49 -12.12 29.09
N VAL A 415 29.13 -12.21 30.26
CA VAL A 415 30.60 -12.11 30.40
C VAL A 415 31.31 -13.38 29.96
N HIS A 416 30.66 -14.54 30.09
CA HIS A 416 31.22 -15.84 29.74
C HIS A 416 30.13 -16.83 29.30
N GLU A 417 30.50 -17.88 28.58
CA GLU A 417 29.53 -18.87 28.07
C GLU A 417 28.86 -19.69 29.17
N SER A 418 29.51 -19.82 30.33
CA SER A 418 29.00 -20.58 31.50
C SER A 418 27.73 -20.00 32.13
N VAL A 419 27.34 -18.78 31.76
CA VAL A 419 26.13 -18.12 32.27
C VAL A 419 25.00 -18.06 31.24
N ARG A 420 25.16 -18.66 30.05
CA ARG A 420 24.15 -18.68 28.98
C ARG A 420 22.79 -19.19 29.47
N ASP A 421 22.77 -20.28 30.23
CA ASP A 421 21.50 -20.85 30.72
C ASP A 421 20.75 -19.89 31.65
N TYR A 422 21.49 -19.17 32.51
CA TYR A 422 20.91 -18.16 33.38
C TYR A 422 20.44 -16.93 32.59
N ALA A 423 21.17 -16.53 31.55
CA ALA A 423 20.74 -15.47 30.64
C ALA A 423 19.43 -15.81 29.91
N ARG A 424 19.24 -17.07 29.48
CA ARG A 424 17.96 -17.53 28.91
C ARG A 424 16.81 -17.43 29.92
N GLN A 425 17.04 -17.85 31.16
CA GLN A 425 16.04 -17.75 32.24
C GLN A 425 15.67 -16.28 32.55
N VAL A 426 16.65 -15.38 32.57
CA VAL A 426 16.41 -13.93 32.76
C VAL A 426 15.58 -13.37 31.62
N LYS A 427 15.90 -13.75 30.37
CA LYS A 427 15.14 -13.34 29.18
C LYS A 427 13.68 -13.78 29.28
N GLU A 428 13.44 -15.06 29.53
CA GLU A 428 12.10 -15.63 29.65
C GLU A 428 11.29 -14.92 30.75
N LYS A 429 11.86 -14.74 31.94
CA LYS A 429 11.15 -14.07 33.04
C LYS A 429 10.78 -12.62 32.77
N ILE A 430 11.63 -11.87 32.07
CA ILE A 430 11.34 -10.46 31.71
C ILE A 430 10.30 -10.41 30.59
N PHE A 431 10.39 -11.33 29.62
CA PHE A 431 9.43 -11.45 28.53
C PHE A 431 8.04 -11.87 29.03
N ASP A 432 7.96 -12.87 29.90
CA ASP A 432 6.71 -13.32 30.54
C ASP A 432 6.07 -12.21 31.41
N ALA A 433 6.87 -11.27 31.89
CA ALA A 433 6.38 -10.08 32.58
C ALA A 433 5.85 -8.98 31.65
N GLY A 434 5.91 -9.18 30.33
CA GLY A 434 5.38 -8.28 29.30
C GLY A 434 6.38 -7.24 28.78
N PHE A 435 7.69 -7.44 28.98
CA PHE A 435 8.73 -6.50 28.57
C PHE A 435 9.65 -7.06 27.49
N GLU A 436 10.04 -6.20 26.55
CA GLU A 436 10.89 -6.57 25.41
C GLU A 436 12.36 -6.68 25.82
N ILE A 437 12.98 -7.82 25.51
CA ILE A 437 14.36 -8.11 25.91
C ILE A 437 15.12 -8.89 24.84
N GLU A 438 16.21 -8.30 24.37
CA GLU A 438 17.11 -8.93 23.41
C GLU A 438 18.24 -9.69 24.11
N TYR A 439 18.54 -10.89 23.61
CA TYR A 439 19.73 -11.64 23.96
C TYR A 439 20.24 -12.41 22.75
N GLU A 440 21.51 -12.19 22.39
CA GLU A 440 22.20 -12.89 21.32
C GLU A 440 23.18 -13.89 21.94
N GLU A 441 22.92 -15.18 21.75
CA GLU A 441 23.64 -16.25 22.45
C GLU A 441 25.07 -16.45 21.93
N GLN A 442 25.28 -16.17 20.64
CA GLN A 442 26.54 -16.31 19.93
C GLN A 442 26.92 -14.99 19.26
N CYS A 443 27.47 -14.08 20.04
CA CYS A 443 27.97 -12.80 19.54
C CYS A 443 29.50 -12.83 19.47
N GLY A 444 30.06 -12.63 18.27
CA GLY A 444 31.52 -12.59 18.05
C GLY A 444 32.19 -11.31 18.55
N ASP A 445 31.41 -10.35 19.04
CA ASP A 445 31.90 -9.08 19.56
C ASP A 445 32.34 -9.20 21.03
N THR A 446 33.38 -8.44 21.40
CA THR A 446 33.79 -8.33 22.81
C THR A 446 32.67 -7.70 23.65
N MET A 447 32.61 -8.03 24.95
CA MET A 447 31.59 -7.48 25.87
C MET A 447 31.49 -5.95 25.79
N ASN A 448 32.61 -5.24 25.76
CA ASN A 448 32.62 -3.78 25.62
C ASN A 448 32.05 -3.28 24.29
N LYS A 449 32.28 -4.03 23.20
CA LYS A 449 31.72 -3.72 21.88
C LYS A 449 30.21 -3.98 21.85
N GLN A 450 29.73 -5.06 22.47
CA GLN A 450 28.31 -5.33 22.64
C GLN A 450 27.59 -4.25 23.45
N VAL A 451 28.20 -3.78 24.56
CA VAL A 451 27.67 -2.67 25.37
C VAL A 451 27.57 -1.41 24.52
N ARG A 452 28.63 -1.08 23.76
CA ARG A 452 28.62 0.09 22.87
C ARG A 452 27.56 -0.01 21.77
N ASN A 453 27.39 -1.18 21.16
CA ASN A 453 26.36 -1.40 20.14
C ASN A 453 24.95 -1.24 20.74
N ALA A 454 24.72 -1.74 21.96
CA ALA A 454 23.45 -1.56 22.66
C ALA A 454 23.17 -0.08 22.99
N GLN A 455 24.20 0.70 23.34
CA GLN A 455 24.07 2.15 23.54
C GLN A 455 23.74 2.88 22.24
N LEU A 456 24.43 2.56 21.14
CA LEU A 456 24.14 3.13 19.82
C LEU A 456 22.73 2.78 19.34
N ALA A 457 22.26 1.57 19.64
CA ALA A 457 20.91 1.12 19.37
C ALA A 457 19.85 1.70 20.35
N GLN A 458 20.28 2.49 21.34
CA GLN A 458 19.47 3.21 22.32
C GLN A 458 18.61 2.32 23.24
N PHE A 459 19.10 1.12 23.61
CA PHE A 459 18.42 0.29 24.61
C PHE A 459 18.30 1.02 25.94
N ASN A 460 17.12 1.05 26.57
CA ASN A 460 16.95 1.73 27.87
C ASN A 460 17.88 1.14 28.93
N PHE A 461 17.94 -0.19 29.02
CA PHE A 461 18.77 -0.90 29.98
C PHE A 461 19.60 -2.01 29.33
N ILE A 462 20.85 -2.11 29.78
CA ILE A 462 21.81 -3.14 29.38
C ILE A 462 22.10 -3.99 30.62
N LEU A 463 21.69 -5.25 30.58
CA LEU A 463 21.80 -6.20 31.68
C LEU A 463 23.06 -7.06 31.49
N VAL A 464 24.07 -6.81 32.31
CA VAL A 464 25.32 -7.59 32.27
C VAL A 464 25.23 -8.74 33.27
N ILE A 465 25.52 -9.95 32.79
CA ILE A 465 25.44 -11.18 33.58
C ILE A 465 26.83 -11.83 33.62
N GLY A 466 27.39 -11.95 34.82
CA GLY A 466 28.60 -12.71 35.13
C GLY A 466 28.32 -13.88 36.08
N ALA A 467 29.38 -14.57 36.51
CA ALA A 467 29.28 -15.73 37.39
C ALA A 467 28.67 -15.35 38.76
N LYS A 468 29.05 -14.18 39.29
CA LYS A 468 28.52 -13.64 40.55
C LYS A 468 27.02 -13.37 40.47
N GLU A 469 26.57 -12.74 39.38
CA GLU A 469 25.16 -12.44 39.16
C GLU A 469 24.31 -13.71 39.02
N LYS A 470 24.87 -14.75 38.38
CA LYS A 470 24.24 -16.07 38.30
C LYS A 470 24.07 -16.72 39.67
N GLU A 471 25.08 -16.69 40.52
CA GLU A 471 25.02 -17.26 41.88
C GLU A 471 24.00 -16.54 42.76
N ASN A 472 23.89 -15.22 42.62
CA ASN A 472 23.02 -14.39 43.44
C ASN A 472 21.58 -14.26 42.89
N GLY A 473 21.30 -14.74 41.68
CA GLY A 473 19.99 -14.52 41.04
C GLY A 473 19.72 -13.05 40.72
N THR A 474 20.77 -12.29 40.42
CA THR A 474 20.75 -10.85 40.15
C THR A 474 21.18 -10.54 38.70
N VAL A 475 21.09 -9.27 38.31
CA VAL A 475 21.68 -8.75 37.07
C VAL A 475 22.36 -7.41 37.35
N ASN A 476 23.45 -7.11 36.65
CA ASN A 476 24.08 -5.80 36.74
C ASN A 476 23.43 -4.87 35.71
N VAL A 477 22.76 -3.81 36.18
CA VAL A 477 22.01 -2.91 35.28
C VAL A 477 22.86 -1.72 34.88
N ARG A 478 22.90 -1.43 33.58
CA ARG A 478 23.51 -0.22 33.01
C ARG A 478 22.49 0.54 32.18
N THR A 479 22.59 1.86 32.15
CA THR A 479 21.76 2.72 31.30
C THR A 479 22.40 2.97 29.93
N ARG A 480 21.64 3.55 29.01
CA ARG A 480 22.13 3.89 27.66
C ARG A 480 23.20 4.98 27.67
N ASP A 481 23.24 5.81 28.72
CA ASP A 481 24.30 6.79 28.99
C ASP A 481 25.48 6.21 29.80
N ASN A 482 25.60 4.89 29.87
CA ASN A 482 26.69 4.15 30.53
C ASN A 482 26.75 4.29 32.07
N ALA A 483 25.69 4.78 32.71
CA ALA A 483 25.61 4.81 34.17
C ALA A 483 25.37 3.40 34.71
N VAL A 484 26.20 2.94 35.63
CA VAL A 484 26.05 1.63 36.28
C VAL A 484 25.11 1.81 37.48
N ARG A 485 23.97 1.10 37.46
CA ARG A 485 22.98 1.08 38.55
C ARG A 485 23.21 -0.05 39.55
N GLY A 486 24.22 -0.88 39.29
CA GLY A 486 24.67 -1.93 40.20
C GLY A 486 23.89 -3.22 40.05
N GLU A 487 24.08 -4.10 41.03
CA GLU A 487 23.52 -5.45 41.07
C GLU A 487 22.09 -5.41 41.63
N VAL A 488 21.11 -5.87 40.84
CA VAL A 488 19.68 -5.81 41.19
C VAL A 488 19.06 -7.21 41.09
N PRO A 489 18.33 -7.68 42.12
CA PRO A 489 17.54 -8.92 42.03
C PRO A 489 16.50 -8.85 40.92
N LEU A 490 16.32 -9.93 40.18
CA LEU A 490 15.47 -9.97 38.99
C LEU A 490 14.01 -9.57 39.28
N ASP A 491 13.43 -10.04 40.38
CA ASP A 491 12.05 -9.71 40.75
C ASP A 491 11.87 -8.23 41.08
N LYS A 492 12.89 -7.61 41.71
CA LYS A 492 12.90 -6.17 41.98
C LYS A 492 13.01 -5.38 40.68
N LEU A 493 13.81 -5.84 39.72
CA LEU A 493 13.94 -5.21 38.41
C LEU A 493 12.60 -5.20 37.66
N ILE A 494 11.91 -6.36 37.59
CA ILE A 494 10.59 -6.48 36.97
C ILE A 494 9.57 -5.56 37.65
N SER A 495 9.59 -5.47 38.99
CA SER A 495 8.71 -4.56 39.72
C SER A 495 8.94 -3.08 39.35
N LYS A 496 10.20 -2.68 39.13
CA LYS A 496 10.53 -1.31 38.67
C LYS A 496 10.06 -1.08 37.24
N PHE A 497 10.21 -2.06 36.35
CA PHE A 497 9.73 -1.97 34.97
C PHE A 497 8.21 -1.81 34.89
N ARG A 498 7.44 -2.52 35.72
CA ARG A 498 5.99 -2.33 35.83
C ARG A 498 5.64 -0.91 36.23
N ARG A 499 6.29 -0.37 37.28
CA ARG A 499 6.06 1.01 37.69
C ARG A 499 6.39 2.01 36.59
N PHE A 500 7.53 1.83 35.89
CA PHE A 500 7.90 2.68 34.76
C PHE A 500 6.87 2.68 33.64
N ALA A 501 6.26 1.53 33.37
CA ALA A 501 5.20 1.36 32.38
C ALA A 501 3.86 1.97 32.81
N GLU A 502 3.44 1.73 34.05
CA GLU A 502 2.13 2.15 34.57
C GLU A 502 2.08 3.65 34.88
N GLU A 503 3.16 4.23 35.41
CA GLU A 503 3.24 5.65 35.77
C GLU A 503 3.70 6.53 34.60
N TYR A 504 3.95 5.95 33.42
CA TYR A 504 4.48 6.65 32.25
C TYR A 504 5.73 7.50 32.55
N VAL A 505 6.65 6.96 33.37
CA VAL A 505 7.83 7.68 33.85
C VAL A 505 8.67 8.15 32.65
N ALA A 506 8.86 9.47 32.53
CA ALA A 506 9.49 10.08 31.36
C ALA A 506 11.00 9.80 31.29
N ASP A 507 11.68 9.74 32.43
CA ASP A 507 13.12 9.52 32.52
C ASP A 507 13.42 8.43 33.58
N THR A 508 13.49 7.19 33.11
CA THR A 508 13.73 6.00 33.93
C THR A 508 15.21 5.78 34.26
N GLU A 509 16.08 6.63 33.73
CA GLU A 509 17.54 6.48 33.83
C GLU A 509 18.13 7.34 34.94
N LYS A 510 17.34 8.21 35.57
CA LYS A 510 17.72 9.05 36.72
C LYS A 510 18.22 8.25 37.91
N ALA A 511 19.17 8.80 38.67
CA ALA A 511 19.75 8.11 39.81
C ALA A 511 18.74 7.89 40.94
N GLU A 512 17.80 8.82 41.11
CA GLU A 512 16.74 8.79 42.11
C GLU A 512 15.79 7.60 41.89
N GLU A 513 15.61 7.16 40.64
CA GLU A 513 14.78 6.00 40.30
C GLU A 513 15.43 4.67 40.69
N TRP A 514 16.72 4.69 41.05
CA TRP A 514 17.54 3.52 41.38
C TRP A 514 18.16 3.56 42.79
N ALA A 515 17.90 4.62 43.55
CA ALA A 515 18.06 4.65 45.00
C ALA A 515 16.98 3.77 45.67
#